data_AF-A0A1L6JDD4-F1
#
_entry.id   AF-A0A1L6JDD4-F1
#
_cell.length_a   1.000
_cell.length_b   1.000
_cell.length_c   1.000
_cell.angle_alpha   90.00
_cell.angle_beta   90.00
_cell.angle_gamma   90.00
#
_symmetry.space_group_name_H-M   'P 1'
#
loop_
_entity.id
_entity.type
_entity.pdbx_description
1 polymer ?
#
loop_
_entity_poly.entity_id
_entity_poly.type
_entity_poly.pdbx_seq_one_letter_code
_entity_poly.pdbx_strand_id
1 'polypeptide(L)' 'MNDSNLNYLRARARHERTVALASEDNCVALVHLRMADEYERRAQMLKDAVPPAHAEPTGL' A
#
# COMPACT_ATOMS: atom_id res chain seq x y z
N MET A 1 -2.19 8.93 13.02
CA MET A 1 -1.39 7.68 12.92
C MET A 1 -1.54 6.99 11.56
N ASN A 2 -2.73 6.95 10.95
CA ASN A 2 -2.96 6.25 9.68
C ASN A 2 -2.21 6.81 8.46
N ASP A 3 -1.95 8.12 8.40
CA ASP A 3 -1.23 8.73 7.26
C ASP A 3 0.23 8.29 7.16
N SER A 4 0.91 8.12 8.31
CA SER A 4 2.28 7.60 8.35
C SER A 4 2.35 6.16 7.83
N ASN A 5 1.38 5.33 8.23
CA ASN A 5 1.27 3.94 7.79
C ASN A 5 0.96 3.86 6.28
N LEU A 6 0.04 4.69 5.78
CA LEU A 6 -0.29 4.73 4.35
C LEU A 6 0.92 5.16 3.50
N ASN A 7 1.65 6.18 3.95
CA ASN A 7 2.85 6.65 3.28
C ASN A 7 3.95 5.60 3.28
N TYR A 8 4.15 4.91 4.40
CA TYR A 8 5.08 3.78 4.50
C TYR A 8 4.73 2.66 3.52
N LEU A 9 3.48 2.21 3.49
CA LEU A 9 3.03 1.11 2.61
C LEU A 9 3.25 1.45 1.13
N ARG A 10 2.90 2.69 0.72
CA ARG A 10 3.13 3.17 -0.65
C ARG A 10 4.61 3.29 -0.99
N ALA A 11 5.42 3.81 -0.07
CA ALA A 11 6.86 3.91 -0.28
C ALA A 11 7.50 2.52 -0.41
N ARG A 12 7.07 1.56 0.42
CA ARG A 12 7.57 0.19 0.37
C ARG A 12 7.16 -0.52 -0.91
N ALA A 13 5.90 -0.40 -1.35
CA ALA A 13 5.45 -0.96 -2.62
C ALA A 13 6.31 -0.48 -3.81
N ARG A 14 6.61 0.83 -3.88
CA ARG A 14 7.51 1.38 -4.91
C ARG A 14 8.92 0.80 -4.83
N HIS A 15 9.47 0.71 -3.63
CA HIS A 15 10.80 0.15 -3.43
C HIS A 15 10.89 -1.31 -3.88
N GLU A 16 9.91 -2.15 -3.52
CA GLU A 16 9.88 -3.55 -3.97
C GLU A 16 9.82 -3.66 -5.51
N ARG A 17 9.07 -2.79 -6.19
CA ARG A 17 9.09 -2.76 -7.67
C ARG A 17 10.44 -2.37 -8.24
N THR A 18 11.11 -1.39 -7.64
CA THR A 18 12.48 -1.02 -8.05
C THR A 18 13.44 -2.20 -7.89
N VAL A 19 13.36 -2.94 -6.79
CA VAL A 19 14.21 -4.12 -6.57
C VAL A 19 13.87 -5.22 -7.58
N ALA A 20 12.59 -5.48 -7.85
CA ALA A 20 12.18 -6.44 -8.86
C ALA A 20 12.74 -6.10 -10.25
N LEU A 21 12.69 -4.84 -10.65
CA LEU A 21 13.22 -4.36 -11.95
C LEU A 21 14.75 -4.47 -12.04
N ALA A 22 15.45 -4.34 -10.91
CA ALA A 22 16.91 -4.45 -10.84
C ALA A 22 17.38 -5.91 -10.64
N SER A 23 16.47 -6.85 -10.40
CA SER A 23 16.81 -8.24 -10.14
C SER A 23 17.04 -9.00 -11.45
N GLU A 24 18.21 -9.63 -11.57
CA GLU A 24 18.54 -10.49 -12.72
C GLU A 24 17.91 -11.89 -12.60
N ASP A 25 17.62 -12.34 -11.37
CA ASP A 25 16.92 -13.59 -11.11
C ASP A 25 15.40 -13.38 -11.16
N ASN A 26 14.75 -14.05 -12.12
CA ASN A 26 13.30 -13.99 -12.32
C ASN A 26 12.51 -14.47 -11.10
N CYS A 27 12.99 -15.48 -10.36
CA CYS A 27 12.32 -15.95 -9.16
C CYS A 27 12.34 -14.87 -8.06
N VAL A 28 13.48 -14.20 -7.89
CA VAL A 28 13.62 -13.09 -6.95
C VAL A 28 12.76 -11.91 -7.38
N ALA A 29 12.75 -11.55 -8.66
CA ALA A 29 11.90 -10.50 -9.21
C ALA A 29 10.41 -10.76 -8.93
N LEU A 30 9.94 -11.99 -9.15
CA LEU A 30 8.56 -12.39 -8.87
C LEU A 30 8.18 -12.28 -7.40
N VAL A 31 9.10 -12.61 -6.48
CA VAL A 31 8.88 -12.45 -5.04
C VAL A 31 8.69 -10.97 -4.70
N HIS A 32 9.57 -10.10 -5.19
CA HIS A 32 9.46 -8.66 -4.96
C HIS A 32 8.19 -8.05 -5.58
N LEU A 33 7.77 -8.50 -6.76
CA LEU A 33 6.49 -8.07 -7.35
C LEU A 33 5.30 -8.47 -6.49
N ARG A 34 5.25 -9.72 -6.00
CA ARG A 34 4.18 -10.17 -5.08
C ARG A 34 4.16 -9.37 -3.79
N MET A 35 5.33 -9.01 -3.27
CA MET A 35 5.43 -8.16 -2.08
C MET A 35 4.92 -6.74 -2.36
N ALA A 36 5.25 -6.16 -3.51
CA ALA A 36 4.76 -4.84 -3.92
C ALA A 36 3.22 -4.81 -3.97
N ASP A 37 2.61 -5.82 -4.58
CA ASP A 37 1.16 -5.95 -4.71
C ASP A 37 0.48 -6.10 -3.34
N GLU A 38 1.08 -6.86 -2.43
CA GLU A 38 0.57 -7.01 -1.07
C GLU A 38 0.61 -5.69 -0.28
N TYR A 39 1.69 -4.90 -0.43
CA TYR A 39 1.76 -3.57 0.20
C TYR A 39 0.72 -2.60 -0.35
N GLU A 40 0.44 -2.63 -1.67
CA GLU A 40 -0.63 -1.82 -2.25
C GLU A 40 -2.01 -2.26 -1.78
N ARG A 41 -2.27 -3.56 -1.72
CA ARG A 41 -3.52 -4.10 -1.20
C ARG A 41 -3.77 -3.62 0.24
N ARG A 42 -2.75 -3.66 1.10
CA ARG A 42 -2.82 -3.14 2.47
C ARG A 42 -3.04 -1.63 2.51
N ALA A 43 -2.38 -0.87 1.63
CA ALA A 43 -2.58 0.57 1.53
C ALA A 43 -4.02 0.91 1.15
N GLN A 44 -4.61 0.14 0.22
CA GLN A 44 -6.01 0.30 -0.18
C GLN A 44 -6.96 -0.05 0.96
N MET A 45 -6.76 -1.19 1.64
CA MET A 45 -7.56 -1.55 2.82
C MET A 45 -7.49 -0.48 3.92
N LEU A 46 -6.31 0.09 4.18
CA LEU A 46 -6.15 1.14 5.18
C LEU A 46 -6.87 2.43 4.76
N LYS A 47 -6.85 2.78 3.48
CA LYS A 47 -7.61 3.92 2.94
C LYS A 47 -9.12 3.70 3.12
N ASP A 48 -9.60 2.50 2.85
CA ASP A 48 -11.02 2.15 2.94
C ASP A 48 -11.51 2.02 4.39
N ALA A 49 -10.62 1.66 5.32
CA ALA A 49 -10.90 1.57 6.75
C ALA A 49 -10.94 2.93 7.46
N VAL A 50 -10.50 4.02 6.80
CA VAL A 50 -10.65 5.38 7.34
C VAL A 50 -12.00 5.93 6.85
N PRO A 51 -13.04 5.99 7.71
CA PRO A 51 -14.30 6.60 7.31
C PRO A 51 -14.07 8.08 6.96
N PRO A 52 -14.84 8.64 6.00
CA PRO A 52 -14.77 10.07 5.72
C PRO A 52 -15.12 10.85 6.99
N ALA A 53 -14.26 11.79 7.39
CA ALA A 53 -14.35 12.53 8.66
C ALA A 53 -15.58 13.48 8.78
N HIS A 54 -16.53 13.43 7.85
CA HIS A 54 -17.73 14.26 7.83
C HIS A 54 -18.94 13.47 7.33
N ALA A 55 -19.43 12.54 8.13
CA ALA A 55 -20.85 12.23 8.13
C ALA A 55 -21.45 12.98 9.32
N GLU A 56 -21.74 14.27 9.14
CA GLU A 56 -22.51 15.01 10.13
C GLU A 56 -23.82 14.26 10.39
N PRO A 57 -24.24 14.06 11.66
CA PRO A 57 -25.58 13.61 11.94
C PRO A 57 -26.51 14.75 11.51
N THR A 58 -27.10 14.63 10.33
CA THR A 58 -28.24 15.47 9.95
C THR A 58 -29.37 15.11 10.90
N GLY A 59 -29.45 15.84 12.01
CA GLY A 59 -30.54 15.76 12.95
C GLY A 59 -31.84 16.13 12.25
N LEU A 60 -32.83 15.26 12.38
CA LEU A 60 -34.26 15.55 12.26
C LEU A 60 -34.98 14.77 13.36
#